data_AF-A0A4Q2J2N4-F1
#
_entry.id   AF-A0A4Q2J2N4-F1
#
_cell.length_a   1.000
_cell.length_b   1.000
_cell.length_c   1.000
_cell.angle_alpha   90.00
_cell.angle_beta   90.00
_cell.angle_gamma   90.00
#
_symmetry.space_group_name_H-M   'P 1'
#
loop_
_entity.id
_entity.type
_entity.pdbx_description
1 polymer ?
#
loop_
_entity_poly.entity_id
_entity_poly.type
_entity_poly.pdbx_seq_one_letter_code
_entity_poly.pdbx_strand_id
1 'polypeptide(L)'
;MPKSQDEIDAELNDDMAVFNRDPDTWPFREYWQTHDQRFVELIALIDHVAAGKTVVSSEIIVQCREAMLQINQITHVLTELSKGIGQTSLVSAMNIAYTYDVRAGEARAKLQTIEGWQPDARNSRSF
;
A
#
# COMPACT_ATOMS: atom_id res chain seq x y z
N MET A 1 31.98 -7.71 -12.88
CA MET A 1 31.21 -8.97 -12.82
C MET A 1 29.89 -8.66 -12.14
N PRO A 2 28.75 -9.16 -12.63
CA PRO A 2 27.49 -9.05 -11.89
C PRO A 2 27.59 -9.84 -10.57
N LYS A 3 27.01 -9.32 -9.50
CA LYS A 3 26.92 -10.02 -8.21
C LYS A 3 26.14 -11.32 -8.37
N SER A 4 26.50 -12.34 -7.62
CA SER A 4 25.71 -13.56 -7.48
C SER A 4 24.45 -13.31 -6.66
N GLN A 5 23.43 -14.18 -6.80
CA GLN A 5 22.18 -14.06 -6.03
C GLN A 5 22.44 -14.12 -4.52
N ASP A 6 23.34 -14.99 -4.06
CA ASP A 6 23.70 -15.12 -2.64
C ASP A 6 24.34 -13.84 -2.08
N GLU A 7 25.14 -13.14 -2.87
CA GLU A 7 25.74 -11.86 -2.49
C GLU A 7 24.69 -10.74 -2.40
N ILE A 8 23.70 -10.76 -3.30
CA ILE A 8 22.57 -9.82 -3.28
C ILE A 8 21.71 -10.06 -2.03
N ASP A 9 21.39 -11.32 -1.74
CA ASP A 9 20.56 -11.67 -0.59
C ASP A 9 21.27 -11.35 0.73
N ALA A 10 22.59 -11.53 0.81
CA ALA A 10 23.38 -11.15 1.99
C ALA A 10 23.39 -9.62 2.22
N GLU A 11 23.56 -8.83 1.16
CA GLU A 11 23.53 -7.36 1.21
C GLU A 11 22.16 -6.83 1.65
N LEU A 12 21.08 -7.36 1.08
CA LEU A 12 19.71 -6.99 1.46
C LEU A 12 19.40 -7.31 2.93
N ASN A 13 19.92 -8.43 3.44
CA ASN A 13 19.76 -8.80 4.84
C ASN A 13 20.54 -7.88 5.79
N ASP A 14 21.75 -7.45 5.40
CA ASP A 14 22.56 -6.51 6.17
C ASP A 14 21.90 -5.11 6.19
N ASP A 15 21.44 -4.62 5.03
CA ASP A 15 20.73 -3.35 4.91
C ASP A 15 19.46 -3.31 5.77
N MET A 16 18.73 -4.42 5.85
CA MET A 16 17.55 -4.54 6.71
C MET A 16 17.95 -4.59 8.20
N ALA A 17 19.08 -5.22 8.54
CA ALA A 17 19.58 -5.24 9.91
C ALA A 17 20.05 -3.84 10.37
N VAL A 18 20.71 -3.08 9.49
CA VAL A 18 21.10 -1.69 9.71
C VAL A 18 19.86 -0.82 9.90
N PHE A 19 18.90 -0.90 8.98
CA PHE A 19 17.62 -0.20 9.07
C PHE A 19 16.89 -0.47 10.39
N ASN A 20 16.91 -1.72 10.86
CA ASN A 20 16.26 -2.11 12.12
C ASN A 20 17.02 -1.71 13.40
N ARG A 21 18.28 -1.30 13.30
CA ARG A 21 19.06 -0.83 14.44
C ARG A 21 19.18 0.69 14.50
N ASP A 22 18.93 1.36 13.38
CA ASP A 22 18.93 2.80 13.28
C ASP A 22 17.81 3.41 14.14
N PRO A 23 18.13 4.29 15.11
CA PRO A 23 17.12 4.97 15.92
C PRO A 23 16.28 5.97 15.10
N ASP A 24 16.84 6.53 14.03
CA ASP A 24 16.14 7.53 13.20
C ASP A 24 15.02 6.88 12.37
N THR A 25 15.05 5.56 12.19
CA THR A 25 13.99 4.80 11.51
C THR A 25 12.86 4.39 12.46
N TRP A 26 12.99 4.60 13.77
CA TRP A 26 12.02 4.13 14.76
C TRP A 26 10.58 4.59 14.44
N PRO A 27 10.29 5.89 14.20
CA PRO A 27 8.92 6.32 13.93
C PRO A 27 8.33 5.69 12.67
N PHE A 28 9.15 5.50 11.63
CA PHE A 28 8.74 4.82 10.41
C PHE A 28 8.40 3.35 10.69
N ARG A 29 9.29 2.63 11.39
CA ARG A 29 9.11 1.21 11.68
C ARG A 29 7.91 0.95 12.57
N GLU A 30 7.73 1.78 13.60
CA GLU A 30 6.59 1.70 14.51
C GLU A 30 5.27 1.89 13.75
N TYR A 31 5.19 2.93 12.90
CA TYR A 31 4.01 3.17 12.06
C TYR A 31 3.76 2.02 11.09
N TRP A 32 4.81 1.59 10.36
CA TRP A 32 4.71 0.50 9.39
C TRP A 32 4.20 -0.79 10.06
N GLN A 33 4.84 -1.24 11.14
CA GLN A 33 4.47 -2.47 11.82
C GLN A 33 3.06 -2.41 12.42
N THR A 34 2.65 -1.26 12.92
CA THR A 34 1.30 -1.06 13.47
C THR A 34 0.21 -1.17 12.41
N HIS A 35 0.50 -0.72 11.18
CA HIS A 35 -0.50 -0.60 10.13
C HIS A 35 -0.40 -1.69 9.03
N ASP A 36 0.62 -2.54 9.04
CA ASP A 36 0.86 -3.53 7.97
C ASP A 36 -0.30 -4.50 7.80
N GLN A 37 -0.75 -5.12 8.90
CA GLN A 37 -1.89 -6.04 8.87
C GLN A 37 -3.16 -5.35 8.37
N ARG A 38 -3.43 -4.13 8.87
CA ARG A 38 -4.61 -3.36 8.44
C ARG A 38 -4.55 -3.03 6.96
N PHE A 39 -3.40 -2.62 6.45
CA PHE A 39 -3.20 -2.35 5.03
C PHE A 39 -3.50 -3.59 4.18
N VAL A 40 -2.99 -4.75 4.57
CA VAL A 40 -3.24 -6.03 3.89
C VAL A 40 -4.74 -6.36 3.84
N GLU A 41 -5.46 -6.18 4.95
CA GLU A 41 -6.90 -6.42 5.03
C GLU A 41 -7.72 -5.49 4.12
N LEU A 42 -7.35 -4.20 4.07
CA LEU A 42 -8.00 -3.21 3.21
C LEU A 42 -7.83 -3.54 1.73
N ILE A 43 -6.62 -3.96 1.33
CA ILE A 43 -6.34 -4.43 -0.05
C ILE A 43 -7.16 -5.69 -0.35
N ALA A 44 -7.18 -6.66 0.58
CA ALA A 44 -7.91 -7.91 0.40
C ALA A 44 -9.42 -7.69 0.22
N LEU A 45 -10.00 -6.71 0.92
CA LEU A 45 -11.41 -6.32 0.73
C LEU A 45 -11.67 -5.91 -0.73
N ILE A 46 -10.87 -4.99 -1.27
CA ILE A 46 -11.01 -4.51 -2.65
C ILE A 46 -10.79 -5.66 -3.64
N ASP A 47 -9.78 -6.50 -3.40
CA ASP A 47 -9.47 -7.65 -4.25
C ASP A 47 -10.59 -8.69 -4.27
N HIS A 48 -11.23 -8.97 -3.12
CA HIS A 48 -12.35 -9.89 -3.04
C HIS A 48 -13.57 -9.41 -3.83
N VAL A 49 -13.88 -8.11 -3.76
CA VAL A 49 -14.97 -7.52 -4.54
C VAL A 49 -14.62 -7.55 -6.04
N ALA A 50 -13.41 -7.15 -6.41
CA ALA A 50 -12.95 -7.16 -7.81
C ALA A 50 -12.94 -8.57 -8.42
N ALA A 51 -12.65 -9.60 -7.62
CA ALA A 51 -12.66 -11.00 -8.04
C ALA A 51 -14.06 -11.65 -8.01
N GLY A 52 -15.12 -10.91 -7.66
CA GLY A 52 -16.48 -11.44 -7.56
C GLY A 52 -16.71 -12.40 -6.40
N LYS A 53 -15.80 -12.44 -5.41
CA LYS A 53 -15.95 -13.24 -4.19
C LYS A 53 -16.92 -12.61 -3.19
N THR A 54 -17.15 -11.30 -3.32
CA THR A 54 -18.10 -10.54 -2.53
C THR A 54 -19.21 -10.02 -3.46
N VAL A 55 -20.48 -10.21 -3.07
CA VAL A 55 -21.62 -9.68 -3.82
C VAL A 55 -21.58 -8.16 -3.83
N VAL A 56 -21.61 -7.57 -5.03
CA VAL A 56 -21.55 -6.12 -5.21
C VAL A 56 -22.89 -5.49 -4.80
N SER A 57 -22.82 -4.50 -3.92
CA SER A 57 -23.94 -3.65 -3.51
C SER A 57 -23.44 -2.23 -3.29
N SER A 58 -24.34 -1.25 -3.20
CA SER A 58 -23.97 0.15 -2.92
C SER A 58 -23.18 0.29 -1.62
N GLU A 59 -23.55 -0.49 -0.59
CA GLU A 59 -22.86 -0.55 0.70
C GLU A 59 -21.41 -1.04 0.55
N ILE A 60 -21.20 -2.14 -0.18
CA ILE A 60 -19.85 -2.66 -0.43
C ILE A 60 -18.99 -1.67 -1.21
N ILE A 61 -19.58 -0.92 -2.13
CA ILE A 61 -18.85 0.11 -2.89
C ILE A 61 -18.42 1.26 -1.96
N VAL A 62 -19.28 1.68 -1.03
CA VAL A 62 -18.91 2.67 0.01
C VAL A 62 -17.77 2.14 0.88
N GLN A 63 -17.83 0.88 1.33
CA GLN A 63 -16.76 0.26 2.11
C GLN A 63 -15.44 0.21 1.33
N CYS A 64 -15.46 -0.08 0.02
CA CYS A 64 -14.26 -0.04 -0.82
C CYS A 64 -13.69 1.38 -0.96
N ARG A 65 -14.54 2.42 -1.02
CA ARG A 65 -14.08 3.83 -1.03
C ARG A 65 -13.41 4.20 0.29
N GLU A 66 -14.03 3.85 1.42
CA GLU A 66 -13.47 4.07 2.76
C GLU A 66 -12.15 3.31 2.94
N ALA A 67 -12.07 2.09 2.44
CA ALA A 67 -10.85 1.30 2.43
C ALA A 67 -9.74 2.00 1.63
N MET A 68 -10.07 2.53 0.45
CA MET A 68 -9.11 3.26 -0.38
C MET A 68 -8.64 4.56 0.29
N LEU A 69 -9.50 5.27 1.02
CA LEU A 69 -9.11 6.43 1.82
C LEU A 69 -8.10 6.05 2.90
N GLN A 70 -8.33 4.96 3.63
CA GLN A 70 -7.40 4.46 4.65
C GLN A 70 -6.07 3.99 4.04
N ILE A 71 -6.12 3.29 2.90
CA ILE A 71 -4.92 2.90 2.13
C ILE A 71 -4.09 4.14 1.79
N ASN A 72 -4.71 5.17 1.21
CA ASN A 72 -4.01 6.41 0.85
C ASN A 72 -3.41 7.12 2.08
N GLN A 73 -4.10 7.09 3.21
CA GLN A 73 -3.58 7.68 4.45
C GLN A 73 -2.34 6.94 4.95
N ILE A 74 -2.37 5.60 4.95
CA ILE A 74 -1.21 4.79 5.36
C ILE A 74 -0.03 5.04 4.42
N THR A 75 -0.23 5.00 3.10
CA THR A 75 0.89 5.20 2.17
C THR A 75 1.44 6.62 2.24
N HIS A 76 0.58 7.63 2.40
CA HIS A 76 1.02 9.01 2.57
C HIS A 76 1.92 9.17 3.80
N VAL A 77 1.49 8.64 4.96
CA VAL A 77 2.29 8.75 6.19
C VAL A 77 3.62 8.01 6.07
N LEU A 78 3.66 6.82 5.47
CA LEU A 78 4.92 6.11 5.22
C LEU A 78 5.86 6.91 4.31
N THR A 79 5.32 7.51 3.25
CA THR A 79 6.11 8.35 2.35
C THR A 79 6.65 9.59 3.05
N GLU A 80 5.86 10.29 3.87
CA GLU A 80 6.35 11.44 4.64
C GLU A 80 7.40 11.03 5.68
N LEU A 81 7.18 9.93 6.41
CA LEU A 81 8.15 9.42 7.39
C LEU A 81 9.47 9.00 6.74
N SER A 82 9.42 8.44 5.52
CA SER A 82 10.64 8.06 4.79
C SER A 82 11.56 9.23 4.46
N LYS A 83 11.00 10.44 4.25
CA LYS A 83 11.79 11.65 3.93
C LYS A 83 12.64 12.12 5.12
N GLY A 84 12.24 11.77 6.34
CA GLY A 84 12.95 12.11 7.57
C GLY A 84 14.11 11.17 7.90
N ILE A 85 14.30 10.09 7.14
CA ILE A 85 15.31 9.07 7.43
C ILE A 85 16.66 9.46 6.82
N GLY A 86 17.73 9.28 7.61
CA GLY A 86 19.10 9.53 7.19
C GLY A 86 19.56 8.65 6.03
N GLN A 87 20.57 9.11 5.28
CA GLN A 87 21.01 8.52 4.01
C GLN A 87 21.31 7.01 4.09
N THR A 88 21.83 6.53 5.22
CA THR A 88 22.17 5.12 5.45
C THR A 88 20.96 4.19 5.38
N SER A 89 19.81 4.63 5.88
CA SER A 89 18.58 3.83 6.00
C SER A 89 17.49 4.24 5.02
N LEU A 90 17.71 5.33 4.27
CA LEU A 90 16.74 5.94 3.36
C LEU A 90 16.29 4.97 2.27
N VAL A 91 17.20 4.20 1.69
CA VAL A 91 16.89 3.25 0.61
C VAL A 91 15.89 2.19 1.08
N SER A 92 16.12 1.59 2.25
CA SER A 92 15.20 0.60 2.84
C SER A 92 13.82 1.19 3.12
N ALA A 93 13.77 2.39 3.71
CA ALA A 93 12.52 3.08 3.97
C ALA A 93 11.74 3.41 2.68
N MET A 94 12.43 3.94 1.67
CA MET A 94 11.83 4.27 0.37
C MET A 94 11.34 3.02 -0.34
N ASN A 95 12.06 1.90 -0.27
CA ASN A 95 11.63 0.64 -0.88
C ASN A 95 10.34 0.11 -0.23
N ILE A 96 10.23 0.21 1.11
CA ILE A 96 9.01 -0.17 1.83
C ILE A 96 7.85 0.75 1.43
N ALA A 97 8.05 2.08 1.48
CA ALA A 97 7.01 3.05 1.11
C ALA A 97 6.57 2.89 -0.36
N TYR A 98 7.51 2.67 -1.27
CA TYR A 98 7.23 2.41 -2.68
C TYR A 98 6.40 1.14 -2.89
N THR A 99 6.71 0.06 -2.18
CA THR A 99 5.95 -1.20 -2.25
C THR A 99 4.48 -0.97 -1.86
N TYR A 100 4.24 -0.16 -0.83
CA TYR A 100 2.90 0.23 -0.40
C TYR A 100 2.18 1.08 -1.45
N ASP A 101 2.86 2.07 -2.03
CA ASP A 101 2.29 2.94 -3.06
C ASP A 101 1.91 2.17 -4.33
N VAL A 102 2.73 1.19 -4.76
CA VAL A 102 2.41 0.30 -5.89
C VAL A 102 1.12 -0.47 -5.62
N ARG A 103 1.02 -1.11 -4.46
CA ARG A 103 -0.18 -1.87 -4.05
C ARG A 103 -1.41 -0.98 -3.94
N ALA A 104 -1.25 0.24 -3.44
CA ALA A 104 -2.31 1.25 -3.41
C ALA A 104 -2.76 1.67 -4.82
N GLY A 105 -1.82 1.79 -5.76
CA GLY A 105 -2.10 2.05 -7.16
C GLY A 105 -2.95 0.94 -7.81
N GLU A 106 -2.58 -0.32 -7.57
CA GLU A 106 -3.34 -1.47 -8.04
C GLU A 106 -4.75 -1.53 -7.44
N ALA A 107 -4.88 -1.31 -6.14
CA ALA A 107 -6.17 -1.27 -5.46
C ALA A 107 -7.07 -0.12 -5.99
N ARG A 108 -6.47 1.04 -6.30
CA ARG A 108 -7.19 2.17 -6.91
C ARG A 108 -7.76 1.81 -8.29
N ALA A 109 -6.99 1.13 -9.12
CA ALA A 109 -7.46 0.68 -10.44
C ALA A 109 -8.61 -0.34 -10.31
N LYS A 110 -8.55 -1.23 -9.32
CA LYS A 110 -9.62 -2.18 -9.01
C LYS A 110 -10.87 -1.46 -8.51
N LEU A 111 -10.75 -0.46 -7.64
CA LEU A 111 -11.88 0.36 -7.18
C LEU A 111 -12.58 1.05 -8.35
N GLN A 112 -11.84 1.67 -9.27
CA GLN A 112 -12.42 2.29 -10.47
C GLN A 112 -13.24 1.30 -11.30
N THR A 113 -12.77 0.05 -11.39
CA THR A 113 -13.51 -1.02 -12.07
C THR A 113 -14.80 -1.37 -11.34
N ILE A 114 -14.73 -1.53 -10.02
CA ILE A 114 -15.89 -1.83 -9.15
C ILE A 114 -16.95 -0.73 -9.25
N GLU A 115 -16.54 0.54 -9.21
CA GLU A 115 -17.45 1.69 -9.33
C GLU A 115 -18.15 1.73 -10.70
N GLY A 116 -17.46 1.26 -11.76
CA GLY A 116 -18.03 1.12 -13.10
C GLY A 116 -19.16 0.09 -13.21
N TRP A 117 -19.36 -0.77 -12.21
CA TRP A 117 -20.46 -1.75 -12.17
C TRP A 117 -21.77 -1.17 -11.62
N GLN A 118 -21.77 0.07 -11.11
CA GLN A 118 -23.01 0.71 -10.68
C GLN A 118 -23.91 1.02 -11.89
N PRO A 119 -25.20 0.65 -11.87
CA PRO A 119 -26.12 0.85 -12.99
C PRO A 119 -26.31 2.32 -13.44
N ASP A 120 -25.97 3.32 -12.62
CA ASP A 120 -26.43 4.71 -12.79
C ASP A 120 -25.35 5.80 -12.99
N ALA A 121 -24.15 5.46 -13.45
CA ALA A 121 -23.19 6.49 -13.87
C ALA A 121 -23.36 6.98 -15.33
N ARG A 122 -24.11 6.24 -16.18
CA ARG A 122 -24.25 6.56 -17.62
C ARG A 122 -25.60 7.17 -18.02
N ASN A 123 -26.64 7.11 -17.18
CA ASN A 123 -28.01 7.51 -17.55
C ASN A 123 -28.58 8.71 -16.76
N SER A 124 -27.82 9.35 -15.87
CA SER A 124 -28.30 10.48 -15.06
C SER A 124 -28.04 11.88 -15.66
N ARG A 125 -27.60 11.97 -16.92
CA ARG A 125 -27.43 13.23 -17.67
C ARG A 125 -28.36 13.34 -18.89
N SER A 126 -29.65 13.08 -18.70
CA SER A 126 -30.67 13.55 -19.64
C SER A 126 -31.90 14.05 -18.90
N PHE A 127 -31.88 15.32 -18.51
CA PHE A 127 -33.06 16.18 -18.35
C PHE A 127 -32.66 17.61 -18.68
#